data_AF-A0A9X0YNF8-F1
#
_entry.id   AF-A0A9X0YNF8-F1
#
_cell.length_a   1.000
_cell.length_b   1.000
_cell.length_c   1.000
_cell.angle_alpha   90.00
_cell.angle_beta   90.00
_cell.angle_gamma   90.00
#
_symmetry.space_group_name_H-M   'P 1'
#
loop_
_entity.id
_entity.type
_entity.pdbx_description
1 polymer ?
#
loop_
_entity_poly.entity_id
_entity_poly.type
_entity_poly.pdbx_seq_one_letter_code
_entity_poly.pdbx_strand_id
1 'polypeptide(L)' 'MSKVAECPTCGGKCKIKETHGKVSYQALQDDELIKKVGQLKNAMQKIQEKAETLEKELEALKSTM' A
#
# COMPACT_ATOMS: atom_id res chain seq x y z
N MET A 1 7.43 -2.56 3.28
CA MET A 1 6.97 -2.29 1.89
C MET A 1 8.05 -2.72 0.91
N SER A 2 7.71 -3.28 -0.25
CA SER A 2 8.71 -3.64 -1.26
C SER A 2 9.36 -2.39 -1.84
N LYS A 3 10.69 -2.36 -1.94
CA LYS A 3 11.42 -1.26 -2.59
C LYS A 3 11.24 -1.37 -4.10
N VAL A 4 10.59 -0.39 -4.71
CA VAL A 4 10.37 -0.33 -6.16
C VAL A 4 11.42 0.59 -6.77
N ALA A 5 12.01 0.18 -7.89
CA ALA A 5 12.99 0.95 -8.63
C ALA A 5 12.87 0.68 -10.14
N GLU A 6 13.65 1.41 -10.92
CA GLU A 6 13.82 1.13 -12.35
C GLU A 6 14.92 0.10 -12.54
N CYS A 7 14.66 -0.86 -13.43
CA CYS A 7 15.63 -1.87 -13.79
C CYS A 7 16.79 -1.18 -14.52
N PRO A 8 18.04 -1.32 -14.05
CA PRO A 8 19.18 -0.65 -14.68
C PRO A 8 19.48 -1.16 -16.10
N THR A 9 18.92 -2.32 -16.48
CA THR A 9 19.16 -2.95 -17.80
C THR A 9 18.13 -2.56 -18.85
N CYS A 10 16.84 -2.46 -18.48
CA CYS A 10 15.75 -2.24 -19.44
C CYS A 10 14.86 -1.04 -19.12
N GLY A 11 15.10 -0.32 -18.01
CA GLY A 11 14.30 0.84 -17.58
C GLY A 11 12.90 0.51 -17.03
N GLY A 12 12.46 -0.75 -17.12
CA GLY A 12 11.16 -1.18 -16.60
C GLY A 12 11.05 -1.10 -15.06
N LYS A 13 9.84 -0.94 -14.53
CA LYS A 13 9.62 -0.95 -13.07
C LYS A 13 9.84 -2.35 -12.50
N CYS A 14 10.61 -2.44 -11.43
CA CYS A 14 10.94 -3.69 -10.76
C CYS A 14 10.95 -3.50 -9.24
N LYS A 15 10.79 -4.60 -8.51
CA LYS A 15 11.06 -4.65 -7.07
C LYS A 15 12.49 -5.09 -6.84
N ILE A 16 13.16 -4.40 -5.93
CA ILE A 16 14.48 -4.76 -5.44
C ILE A 16 14.30 -5.73 -4.28
N LYS A 17 14.97 -6.87 -4.35
CA LYS A 17 15.09 -7.85 -3.27
C LYS A 17 16.56 -8.07 -2.96
N GLU A 18 16.93 -7.94 -1.70
CA GLU A 18 18.27 -8.25 -1.22
C GLU A 18 18.20 -9.54 -0.39
N THR A 19 18.95 -10.55 -0.80
CA THR A 19 19.05 -11.81 -0.06
C THR A 19 20.51 -12.22 0.01
N HIS A 20 21.04 -12.42 1.23
CA HIS A 20 22.43 -12.81 1.46
C HIS A 20 23.46 -11.90 0.74
N GLY A 21 23.23 -10.59 0.76
CA GLY A 21 24.09 -9.59 0.12
C GLY A 21 24.00 -9.53 -1.41
N LYS A 22 23.17 -10.36 -2.05
CA LYS A 22 22.90 -10.28 -3.49
C LYS A 22 21.63 -9.48 -3.74
N VAL A 23 21.77 -8.43 -4.55
CA VAL A 23 20.65 -7.61 -5.02
C VAL A 23 20.06 -8.25 -6.27
N SER A 24 18.75 -8.52 -6.24
CA SER A 24 17.98 -9.05 -7.36
C SER A 24 16.88 -8.07 -7.74
N TYR A 25 16.67 -7.92 -9.05
CA TYR A 25 15.64 -7.06 -9.64
C TYR A 25 14.57 -7.96 -10.23
N GLN A 26 13.37 -7.93 -9.66
CA GLN A 26 12.24 -8.72 -10.15
C GLN A 26 11.22 -7.78 -10.80
N ALA A 27 10.89 -8.02 -12.06
CA ALA A 27 9.91 -7.21 -12.79
C ALA A 27 8.57 -7.15 -12.04
N LEU A 28 7.94 -5.97 -12.03
CA LEU A 28 6.57 -5.82 -11.58
C LEU A 28 5.65 -6.15 -12.75
N GLN A 29 4.84 -7.20 -12.59
CA GLN A 29 3.89 -7.67 -13.58
C GLN A 29 2.45 -7.26 -13.21
N ASP A 30 1.56 -7.33 -14.19
CA ASP A 30 0.16 -6.87 -14.05
C ASP A 30 -0.57 -7.56 -12.90
N ASP A 31 -0.45 -8.88 -12.74
CA ASP A 31 -1.08 -9.60 -11.62
C ASP A 31 -0.62 -9.12 -10.24
N GLU A 32 0.67 -8.79 -10.10
CA GLU A 32 1.21 -8.25 -8.84
C GLU A 32 0.71 -6.82 -8.59
N LEU A 33 0.59 -6.01 -9.65
CA LEU A 33 0.03 -4.67 -9.58
C LEU A 33 -1.45 -4.69 -9.20
N ILE A 34 -2.26 -5.54 -9.85
CA ILE A 34 -3.68 -5.72 -9.55
C ILE A 34 -3.89 -6.12 -8.09
N LYS A 35 -3.09 -7.07 -7.58
CA LYS A 35 -3.14 -7.46 -6.16
C LYS A 35 -2.82 -6.30 -5.22
N LYS A 36 -1.78 -5.51 -5.51
CA LYS A 36 -1.41 -4.33 -4.69
C LYS A 36 -2.47 -3.24 -4.73
N VAL A 37 -3.07 -2.99 -5.89
CA VAL A 37 -4.19 -2.05 -6.02
C VAL A 37 -5.40 -2.51 -5.19
N GLY A 38 -5.72 -3.81 -5.23
CA GLY A 38 -6.77 -4.39 -4.39
C GLY A 38 -6.49 -4.23 -2.89
N GLN A 39 -5.26 -4.51 -2.45
CA GLN A 39 -4.82 -4.30 -1.06
C GLN A 39 -4.97 -2.84 -0.63
N LEU A 40 -4.61 -1.89 -1.50
CA LEU A 40 -4.71 -0.45 -1.22
C LEU A 40 -6.17 -0.01 -1.07
N LYS A 41 -7.06 -0.44 -1.97
CA LYS A 41 -8.51 -0.16 -1.87
C LYS A 41 -9.11 -0.69 -0.57
N ASN A 42 -8.76 -1.92 -0.19
CA ASN A 42 -9.23 -2.51 1.07
C ASN A 42 -8.71 -1.74 2.30
N ALA A 43 -7.46 -1.28 2.27
CA ALA A 43 -6.91 -0.49 3.36
C ALA A 43 -7.60 0.87 3.47
N MET A 44 -7.85 1.54 2.34
CA MET A 44 -8.59 2.81 2.29
C MET A 44 -10.01 2.67 2.84
N GLN A 45 -10.74 1.62 2.43
CA GLN A 45 -12.08 1.35 2.95
C GLN A 45 -12.08 1.22 4.48
N LYS A 46 -11.16 0.43 5.04
CA LYS A 46 -11.05 0.27 6.50
C LYS A 46 -10.71 1.56 7.23
N ILE A 47 -9.92 2.44 6.60
CA ILE A 47 -9.59 3.75 7.17
C ILE A 47 -10.84 4.64 7.16
N GLN A 48 -11.61 4.63 6.07
CA GLN A 48 -12.85 5.37 5.96
C GLN A 48 -13.87 4.93 7.01
N GLU A 49 -14.11 3.62 7.16
CA GLU A 49 -15.03 3.07 8.17
C GLU A 49 -14.64 3.50 9.60
N LYS A 50 -13.33 3.50 9.90
CA LYS A 50 -12.81 3.98 11.18
C LYS A 50 -12.99 5.49 11.36
N ALA A 51 -12.75 6.27 10.32
CA ALA A 51 -12.93 7.72 10.34
C ALA A 51 -14.40 8.08 10.59
N GLU A 52 -15.33 7.46 9.88
CA GLU A 52 -16.78 7.66 10.07
C GLU A 52 -17.23 7.27 11.49
N THR A 53 -16.64 6.20 12.06
CA THR A 53 -16.92 5.80 13.44
C THR A 53 -16.41 6.85 14.43
N LEU A 54 -15.18 7.32 14.26
CA LEU A 54 -14.58 8.34 15.10
C LEU A 54 -15.31 9.69 15.02
N GLU A 55 -15.82 10.05 13.83
CA GLU A 55 -16.62 11.26 13.64
C GLU A 55 -17.93 11.20 14.43
N LYS A 56 -18.63 10.05 14.42
CA LYS A 56 -19.84 9.84 15.22
C LYS A 56 -19.56 9.88 16.72
N GLU A 57 -18.47 9.26 17.17
CA GLU A 57 -18.05 9.30 18.57
C GLU A 57 -17.72 10.73 19.01
N LEU A 58 -17.04 11.51 18.16
CA LEU A 58 -16.75 12.92 18.42
C LEU A 58 -18.02 13.77 18.50
N GLU A 59 -18.98 13.55 17.62
CA GLU A 59 -20.27 14.27 17.64
C GLU A 59 -21.06 13.98 18.92
N ALA A 60 -21.10 12.71 19.34
CA ALA A 60 -21.75 12.31 20.59
C ALA A 60 -21.08 12.95 21.83
N LEU A 61 -19.74 12.95 21.87
CA LEU A 61 -18.98 13.60 22.95
C LEU A 61 -19.20 15.13 22.96
N LYS A 62 -19.16 15.78 21.80
CA LYS A 62 -19.41 17.23 21.66
C LYS A 62 -20.83 17.62 22.03
N SER A 63 -21.81 16.74 21.81
CA SER A 63 -23.21 16.98 22.18
C SER A 63 -23.50 16.75 23.65
N THR A 64 -22.57 16.11 24.37
CA THR A 64 -22.68 15.82 25.81
C THR A 64 -21.90 16.85 26.67
N MET A 65 -21.08 17.70 26.04
CA MET A 65 -20.43 18.86 26.67
C MET A 65 -21.28 20.12 26.48
#